data_AF-A0AA51TXP4-F1
#
_entry.id   AF-A0AA51TXP4-F1
#
_cell.length_a   1.000
_cell.length_b   1.000
_cell.length_c   1.000
_cell.angle_alpha   90.00
_cell.angle_beta   90.00
_cell.angle_gamma   90.00
#
_symmetry.space_group_name_H-M   'P 1'
#
loop_
_entity.id
_entity.type
_entity.pdbx_description
1 polymer ?
#
loop_
_entity_poly.entity_id
_entity_poly.type
_entity_poly.pdbx_seq_one_letter_code
_entity_poly.pdbx_strand_id
1 'polypeptide(L)'
;MGLHKLARELEETARQTAEMVDGITASLLVLGDTSIDCTTARSTAIRQIVVALQMQDRIEQRCRNMAEAARRMAELPEGSDAQANETVWSSLTLDELRDESLSGIAARTNSGEVEFF
;
A
#
# COMPACT_ATOMS: atom_id res chain seq x y z
N MET A 1 -11.31 -11.20 17.31
CA MET A 1 -10.79 -11.28 15.93
C MET A 1 -10.56 -9.90 15.31
N GLY A 2 -11.49 -8.94 15.44
CA GLY A 2 -11.37 -7.60 14.84
C GLY A 2 -10.09 -6.82 15.18
N LEU A 3 -9.69 -6.74 16.46
CA LEU A 3 -8.45 -6.04 16.86
C LEU A 3 -7.16 -6.71 16.39
N HIS A 4 -7.14 -8.05 16.30
CA HIS A 4 -5.98 -8.78 15.80
C HIS A 4 -5.79 -8.55 14.29
N LYS A 5 -6.89 -8.50 13.53
CA LYS A 5 -6.86 -8.13 12.11
C LYS A 5 -6.38 -6.68 11.93
N LEU A 6 -6.90 -5.75 12.73
CA LEU A 6 -6.43 -4.36 12.71
C LEU A 6 -4.91 -4.25 13.00
N ALA A 7 -4.41 -4.97 13.99
CA ALA A 7 -2.98 -4.99 14.30
C ALA A 7 -2.14 -5.50 13.12
N ARG A 8 -2.58 -6.59 12.47
CA ARG A 8 -1.91 -7.13 11.28
C ARG A 8 -1.89 -6.13 10.11
N GLU A 9 -3.01 -5.45 9.88
CA GLU A 9 -3.09 -4.43 8.82
C GLU A 9 -2.18 -3.22 9.11
N LEU A 10 -2.03 -2.83 10.38
CA LEU A 10 -1.10 -1.77 10.79
C LEU A 10 0.37 -2.20 10.60
N GLU A 11 0.71 -3.44 10.96
CA GLU A 11 2.05 -4.01 10.73
C GLU A 11 2.39 -4.04 9.23
N GLU A 12 1.45 -4.47 8.41
CA GLU A 12 1.61 -4.51 6.95
C GLU A 12 1.73 -3.10 6.37
N THR A 13 0.94 -2.14 6.85
CA THR A 13 1.05 -0.73 6.46
C THR A 13 2.43 -0.16 6.80
N ALA A 14 2.96 -0.47 7.99
CA ALA A 14 4.28 -0.03 8.40
C ALA A 14 5.40 -0.65 7.53
N ARG A 15 5.28 -1.94 7.20
CA ARG A 15 6.19 -2.64 6.29
C ARG A 15 6.19 -2.01 4.90
N GLN A 16 5.02 -1.81 4.30
CA GLN A 16 4.88 -1.19 2.97
C GLN A 16 5.41 0.25 2.95
N THR A 17 5.22 1.00 4.04
CA THR A 17 5.78 2.36 4.18
C THR A 17 7.31 2.34 4.17
N ALA A 18 7.95 1.40 4.86
CA ALA A 18 9.40 1.26 4.85
C ALA A 18 9.91 0.93 3.44
N GLU A 19 9.28 -0.03 2.75
CA GLU A 19 9.65 -0.41 1.38
C GLU A 19 9.49 0.73 0.37
N MET A 20 8.44 1.55 0.52
CA MET A 20 8.27 2.75 -0.29
C MET A 20 9.44 3.73 -0.10
N VAL A 21 9.85 3.97 1.15
CA VAL A 21 10.98 4.86 1.47
C VAL A 21 12.29 4.31 0.93
N ASP A 22 12.49 2.99 0.99
CA ASP A 22 13.64 2.32 0.39
C ASP A 22 13.67 2.50 -1.13
N GLY A 23 12.51 2.42 -1.79
CA GLY A 23 12.38 2.69 -3.23
C GLY A 23 12.77 4.13 -3.61
N ILE A 24 12.35 5.12 -2.83
CA ILE A 24 12.77 6.52 -3.03
C ILE A 24 14.27 6.68 -2.78
N THR A 25 14.80 6.07 -1.72
CA THR A 25 16.23 6.10 -1.40
C THR A 25 17.07 5.51 -2.52
N ALA A 26 16.67 4.35 -3.04
CA ALA A 26 17.32 3.72 -4.19
C ALA A 26 17.28 4.63 -5.44
N SER A 27 16.17 5.33 -5.67
CA SER A 27 16.03 6.29 -6.78
C SER A 27 17.02 7.44 -6.66
N LEU A 28 17.18 8.00 -5.45
CA LEU A 28 18.12 9.08 -5.18
C LEU A 28 19.57 8.63 -5.34
N LEU A 29 19.90 7.41 -4.91
CA LEU A 29 21.22 6.82 -5.10
C LEU A 29 21.56 6.66 -6.59
N VAL A 30 20.60 6.18 -7.40
CA VAL A 30 20.77 6.08 -8.85
C VAL A 30 21.00 7.44 -9.50
N LEU A 31 20.26 8.48 -9.08
CA LEU A 31 20.46 9.85 -9.60
C LEU A 31 21.81 10.45 -9.20
N GLY A 32 22.34 10.08 -8.03
CA GLY A 32 23.62 10.55 -7.51
C GLY A 32 24.83 9.77 -8.06
N ASP A 33 24.62 8.62 -8.69
CA ASP A 33 25.70 7.78 -9.21
C ASP A 33 26.27 8.33 -10.51
N THR A 34 27.44 8.96 -10.42
CA THR A 34 28.15 9.54 -11.57
C THR A 34 28.76 8.49 -12.51
N SER A 35 28.74 7.21 -12.15
CA SER A 35 29.20 6.12 -13.02
C SER A 35 28.14 5.67 -14.01
N ILE A 36 26.88 6.04 -13.79
CA ILE A 36 25.74 5.71 -14.66
C ILE A 36 25.53 6.84 -15.67
N ASP A 37 25.25 6.50 -16.92
CA ASP A 37 24.82 7.47 -17.93
C ASP A 37 23.58 8.27 -17.43
N CYS A 38 23.59 9.59 -17.62
CA CYS A 38 22.56 10.49 -17.10
C CYS A 38 21.14 10.15 -17.59
N THR A 39 21.00 9.71 -18.84
CA THR A 39 19.68 9.32 -19.38
C THR A 39 19.20 8.03 -18.74
N THR A 40 20.10 7.06 -18.58
CA THR A 40 19.83 5.79 -17.90
C THR A 40 19.45 6.04 -16.43
N ALA A 41 20.25 6.79 -15.69
CA ALA A 41 20.01 7.15 -14.28
C ALA A 41 18.64 7.81 -14.10
N ARG A 42 18.32 8.82 -14.94
CA ARG A 42 17.03 9.51 -14.91
C ARG A 42 15.86 8.55 -15.19
N SER A 43 15.97 7.71 -16.22
CA SER A 43 14.89 6.79 -16.58
C SER A 43 14.61 5.73 -15.50
N THR A 44 15.66 5.21 -14.87
CA THR A 44 15.58 4.23 -13.77
C THR A 44 14.96 4.87 -12.53
N ALA A 45 15.45 6.05 -12.13
CA ALA A 45 14.93 6.76 -10.98
C ALA A 45 13.46 7.16 -11.14
N ILE A 46 13.05 7.64 -12.33
CA ILE A 46 11.63 7.94 -12.60
C ILE A 46 10.77 6.70 -12.38
N ARG A 47 11.20 5.53 -12.87
CA ARG A 47 10.44 4.28 -12.70
C ARG A 47 10.31 3.90 -11.22
N GLN A 48 11.40 3.98 -10.46
CA GLN A 48 11.41 3.64 -9.04
C GLN A 48 10.55 4.62 -8.22
N ILE A 49 10.60 5.91 -8.54
CA ILE A 49 9.74 6.93 -7.91
C ILE A 49 8.27 6.68 -8.23
N VAL A 50 7.92 6.35 -9.47
CA VAL A 50 6.54 6.01 -9.85
C VAL A 50 6.04 4.82 -9.03
N VAL A 51 6.84 3.76 -8.90
CA VAL A 51 6.47 2.60 -8.07
C VAL A 51 6.24 3.01 -6.61
N ALA A 52 7.13 3.82 -6.03
CA ALA A 52 6.97 4.30 -4.66
C ALA A 52 5.70 5.16 -4.48
N LEU A 53 5.37 6.02 -5.44
CA LEU A 53 4.11 6.80 -5.41
C LEU A 53 2.88 5.90 -5.45
N GLN A 54 2.93 4.81 -6.24
CA GLN A 54 1.84 3.83 -6.27
C GLN A 54 1.70 3.07 -4.96
N MET A 55 2.81 2.77 -4.29
CA MET A 55 2.77 2.21 -2.94
C MET A 55 2.14 3.19 -1.94
N GLN A 56 2.45 4.48 -2.04
CA GLN A 56 1.85 5.51 -1.18
C GLN A 56 0.33 5.56 -1.34
N ASP A 57 -0.18 5.48 -2.57
CA ASP A 57 -1.62 5.46 -2.82
C ASP A 57 -2.30 4.25 -2.15
N ARG A 58 -1.68 3.07 -2.24
CA ARG A 58 -2.18 1.85 -1.58
C ARG A 58 -2.16 1.98 -0.05
N ILE A 59 -1.08 2.53 0.50
CA ILE A 59 -0.95 2.81 1.95
C ILE A 59 -2.07 3.75 2.41
N GLU A 60 -2.34 4.82 1.67
CA GLU A 60 -3.42 5.78 1.97
C GLU A 60 -4.78 5.09 1.99
N GLN A 61 -5.09 4.28 0.98
CA GLN A 61 -6.35 3.53 0.91
C GLN A 61 -6.49 2.54 2.06
N ARG A 62 -5.44 1.78 2.38
CA ARG A 62 -5.44 0.84 3.52
C ARG A 62 -5.69 1.56 4.84
N CYS A 63 -5.08 2.72 5.04
CA CYS A 63 -5.33 3.56 6.23
C CYS A 63 -6.79 4.03 6.32
N ARG A 64 -7.39 4.46 5.21
CA ARG A 64 -8.82 4.83 5.18
C ARG A 64 -9.71 3.64 5.52
N ASN A 65 -9.45 2.48 4.92
CA ASN A 65 -10.21 1.26 5.15
C ASN A 65 -10.12 0.82 6.62
N MET A 66 -8.92 0.79 7.20
CA MET A 66 -8.73 0.50 8.62
C MET A 66 -9.47 1.47 9.53
N ALA A 67 -9.43 2.77 9.23
CA ALA A 67 -10.11 3.79 10.02
C ALA A 67 -11.64 3.63 9.95
N GLU A 68 -12.17 3.29 8.78
CA GLU A 68 -13.59 2.98 8.61
C GLU A 68 -13.99 1.69 9.35
N ALA A 69 -13.19 0.63 9.24
CA ALA A 69 -13.39 -0.61 9.96
C ALA A 69 -13.45 -0.36 11.47
N ALA A 70 -12.49 0.41 11.99
CA ALA A 70 -12.39 0.74 13.40
C ALA A 70 -13.63 1.53 13.89
N ARG A 71 -14.11 2.50 13.10
CA ARG A 71 -15.34 3.24 13.44
C ARG A 71 -16.56 2.34 13.47
N ARG A 72 -16.77 1.53 12.42
CA ARG A 72 -17.91 0.60 12.34
C ARG A 72 -17.87 -0.45 13.47
N MET A 73 -16.68 -0.95 13.81
CA MET A 73 -16.51 -1.86 14.95
C MET A 73 -16.80 -1.19 16.30
N ALA A 74 -16.50 0.11 16.45
CA ALA A 74 -16.79 0.86 17.68
C ALA A 74 -18.29 1.16 17.87
N GLU A 75 -19.06 1.19 16.78
CA GLU A 75 -20.52 1.38 16.79
C GLU A 75 -21.29 0.08 17.07
N LEU A 76 -20.61 -1.08 17.04
CA LEU A 76 -21.22 -2.37 17.32
C LEU A 76 -21.64 -2.47 18.81
N PRO A 77 -22.83 -3.01 19.12
CA PRO A 77 -23.26 -3.25 20.49
C PRO A 77 -22.27 -4.12 21.29
N GLU A 78 -22.16 -3.88 22.60
CA GLU A 78 -21.39 -4.76 23.48
C GLU A 78 -21.92 -6.21 23.39
N GLY A 79 -21.02 -7.17 23.13
CA GLY A 79 -21.38 -8.58 22.93
C GLY A 79 -21.71 -8.97 21.49
N SER A 80 -21.48 -8.08 20.51
CA SER A 80 -21.55 -8.41 19.08
C SER A 80 -20.67 -9.61 18.73
N ASP A 81 -21.19 -10.51 17.89
CA ASP A 81 -20.49 -11.74 17.55
C ASP A 81 -19.29 -11.52 16.60
N ALA A 82 -18.54 -12.59 16.36
CA ALA A 82 -17.41 -12.56 15.43
C ALA A 82 -17.83 -12.30 13.97
N GLN A 83 -19.06 -12.65 13.59
CA GLN A 83 -19.60 -12.55 12.23
C GLN A 83 -19.94 -11.10 11.87
N ALA A 84 -20.42 -10.31 12.82
CA ALA A 84 -20.62 -8.86 12.66
C ALA A 84 -19.29 -8.14 12.37
N ASN A 85 -18.21 -8.53 13.06
CA ASN A 85 -16.87 -7.98 12.82
C ASN A 85 -16.34 -8.38 11.44
N GLU A 86 -16.52 -9.63 11.02
CA GLU A 86 -16.07 -10.11 9.71
C GLU A 86 -16.80 -9.40 8.55
N THR A 87 -18.10 -9.13 8.73
CA THR A 87 -18.92 -8.39 7.75
C THR A 87 -18.41 -6.95 7.53
N VAL A 88 -17.95 -6.29 8.60
CA VAL A 88 -17.34 -4.96 8.47
C VAL A 88 -16.10 -5.03 7.59
N TRP A 89 -15.21 -6.00 7.82
CA TRP A 89 -13.99 -6.16 7.03
C TRP A 89 -14.25 -6.56 5.58
N SER A 90 -15.21 -7.46 5.32
CA SER A 90 -15.54 -7.90 3.96
C SER A 90 -16.20 -6.83 3.11
N SER A 91 -16.70 -5.76 3.73
CA SER A 91 -17.33 -4.64 3.03
C SER A 91 -16.35 -3.58 2.53
N LEU A 92 -15.07 -3.69 2.89
CA LEU A 92 -14.03 -2.74 2.52
C LEU A 92 -13.37 -3.19 1.21
N THR A 93 -13.16 -2.25 0.29
CA THR A 93 -12.53 -2.49 -1.01
C THR A 93 -11.20 -1.76 -1.08
N LEU A 94 -10.17 -2.41 -1.63
CA LEU A 94 -8.99 -1.71 -2.14
C LEU A 94 -9.36 -1.19 -3.53
N ASP A 95 -9.32 0.12 -3.71
CA ASP A 95 -9.65 0.75 -4.99
C ASP A 95 -8.40 0.73 -5.88
N GLU A 96 -8.59 0.67 -7.20
CA GLU A 96 -7.46 0.77 -8.12
C GLU A 96 -6.79 2.15 -8.00
N LEU A 97 -5.50 2.23 -8.34
CA LEU A 97 -4.63 3.40 -8.12
C LEU A 97 -5.30 4.75 -8.45
N ARG A 98 -5.02 5.80 -7.67
CA ARG A 98 -5.63 7.15 -7.84
C ARG A 98 -5.34 7.78 -9.21
N ASP A 99 -4.24 7.39 -9.86
CA ASP A 99 -3.89 7.78 -11.22
C ASP A 99 -3.86 6.55 -12.14
N GLU A 100 -4.90 6.40 -12.96
CA GLU A 100 -5.03 5.33 -13.94
C GLU A 100 -3.84 5.29 -14.92
N SER A 101 -3.20 6.45 -15.19
CA SER A 101 -2.07 6.53 -16.10
C SER A 101 -0.81 5.85 -15.56
N LEU A 102 -0.72 5.66 -14.24
CA LEU A 102 0.37 4.95 -13.59
C LEU A 102 0.11 3.44 -13.49
N SER A 103 -1.16 3.01 -13.52
CA SER A 103 -1.61 1.63 -13.32
C SER A 103 -0.87 0.60 -14.20
N GLY A 104 -0.49 0.97 -15.44
CA GLY A 104 0.22 0.09 -16.37
C GLY A 104 1.75 0.04 -16.26
N ILE A 105 2.38 0.91 -15.46
CA ILE A 105 3.85 1.01 -15.37
C ILE A 105 4.44 -0.01 -14.38
N ALA A 106 3.68 -0.35 -13.32
CA ALA A 106 4.08 -1.32 -12.29
C ALA A 106 3.42 -2.71 -12.42
N ALA A 107 2.38 -2.88 -13.25
CA ALA A 107 1.74 -4.18 -13.49
C ALA A 107 2.66 -5.27 -14.11
N ARG A 108 3.95 -4.96 -14.33
CA ARG A 108 4.97 -5.90 -14.83
C ARG A 108 6.14 -6.12 -13.88
N THR A 109 6.05 -5.74 -12.61
CA THR A 109 6.96 -6.27 -11.59
C THR A 109 6.43 -7.62 -11.11
N ASN A 110 7.22 -8.64 -11.40
CA ASN A 110 6.95 -10.06 -11.28
C ASN A 110 6.69 -10.47 -9.81
N SER A 111 5.43 -10.53 -9.39
CA SER A 111 4.96 -11.36 -8.27
C SER A 111 3.48 -11.59 -8.45
N GLY A 112 3.11 -12.82 -8.82
CA GLY A 112 1.72 -13.27 -9.00
C GLY A 112 0.98 -13.51 -7.68
N GLU A 113 1.31 -12.78 -6.62
CA GLU A 113 0.55 -12.82 -5.38
C GLU A 113 -0.48 -11.70 -5.41
N VAL A 114 -1.74 -12.11 -5.58
CA VAL A 114 -2.90 -11.30 -5.24
C VAL A 114 -2.69 -10.79 -3.80
N GLU A 115 -2.53 -9.48 -3.62
CA GLU A 115 -2.53 -8.86 -2.28
C GLU A 115 -3.88 -9.18 -1.62
N PHE A 116 -3.88 -10.12 -0.69
CA PHE A 116 -5.07 -10.53 0.06
C PHE A 116 -5.44 -9.51 1.14
N PHE A 117 -6.75 -9.46 1.41
CA PHE A 117 -7.45 -8.78 2.52
C PHE A 117 -7.30 -9.48 3.88
#